data_AF-A0A8H7VUB8-F1
#
_entry.id   AF-A0A8H7VUB8-F1
#
_cell.length_a   1.000
_cell.length_b   1.000
_cell.length_c   1.000
_cell.angle_alpha   90.00
_cell.angle_beta   90.00
_cell.angle_gamma   90.00
#
_symmetry.space_group_name_H-M   'P 1'
#
loop_
_entity.id
_entity.type
_entity.pdbx_description
1 polymer ?
#
loop_
_entity_poly.entity_id
_entity_poly.type
_entity_poly.pdbx_seq_one_letter_code
_entity_poly.pdbx_strand_id
1 'polypeptide(L)'
;MERILTEDQFEQIVAEVMKRVREENNSLPERSELPVEIYEELENYSSFGLRQALQKFEDSTHKYNTKECVNSEVIIPSYKNVSALEFAVSVCRFTNDTRVQARAATGLYENLKHIADRGLRQEDLSFLQNSVEQCRKLAVYGFGIAKQEENSFKESLKRVLETDTVYNTKAKKSYF
;
A
#
# COMPACT_ATOMS: atom_id res chain seq x y z
N MET A 1 -21.29 -14.33 22.27
CA MET A 1 -20.21 -15.24 22.68
C MET A 1 -18.99 -14.92 21.82
N GLU A 2 -18.05 -14.15 22.35
CA GLU A 2 -16.75 -13.92 21.70
C GLU A 2 -15.95 -15.22 21.76
N ARG A 3 -15.56 -15.75 20.60
CA ARG A 3 -14.63 -16.88 20.54
C ARG A 3 -13.23 -16.35 20.81
N ILE A 4 -12.80 -16.43 22.06
CA ILE A 4 -11.41 -16.17 22.43
C ILE A 4 -10.60 -17.35 21.91
N LEU A 5 -9.75 -17.10 20.91
CA LEU A 5 -8.78 -18.06 20.41
C LEU A 5 -7.86 -18.47 21.57
N THR A 6 -7.72 -19.77 21.79
CA THR A 6 -6.74 -20.28 22.77
C THR A 6 -5.33 -20.08 22.24
N GLU A 7 -4.36 -19.96 23.13
CA GLU A 7 -2.94 -19.72 22.81
C GLU A 7 -2.41 -20.75 21.79
N ASP A 8 -2.76 -22.03 21.97
CA ASP A 8 -2.42 -23.10 21.03
C ASP A 8 -3.01 -22.92 19.62
N GLN A 9 -4.22 -22.35 19.51
CA GLN A 9 -4.85 -22.09 18.21
C GLN A 9 -4.19 -20.91 17.52
N PHE A 10 -3.77 -19.90 18.29
CA PHE A 10 -3.01 -18.77 17.76
C PHE A 10 -1.63 -19.22 17.27
N GLU A 11 -0.91 -20.03 18.05
CA GLU A 11 0.39 -20.57 17.64
C GLU A 11 0.28 -21.46 16.40
N GLN A 12 -0.75 -22.30 16.30
CA GLN A 12 -1.01 -23.09 15.09
C GLN A 12 -1.27 -22.22 13.86
N ILE A 13 -2.05 -21.15 14.00
CA ILE A 13 -2.31 -20.23 12.89
C ILE A 13 -1.01 -19.51 12.48
N VAL A 14 -0.23 -19.03 13.44
CA VAL A 14 1.05 -18.36 13.16
C VAL A 14 2.04 -19.31 12.48
N ALA A 15 2.15 -20.55 12.97
CA ALA A 15 3.03 -21.56 12.38
C ALA A 15 2.61 -21.92 10.95
N GLU A 16 1.30 -22.07 10.70
CA GLU A 16 0.75 -22.37 9.38
C GLU A 16 0.92 -21.20 8.40
N VAL A 17 0.73 -19.96 8.85
CA VAL A 17 0.99 -18.75 8.05
C VAL A 17 2.49 -18.65 7.72
N MET A 18 3.37 -18.84 8.69
CA MET A 18 4.82 -18.83 8.47
C MET A 18 5.28 -19.92 7.50
N LYS A 19 4.67 -21.09 7.58
CA LYS A 19 4.92 -22.19 6.66
C LYS A 19 4.49 -21.84 5.23
N ARG A 20 3.27 -21.29 5.04
CA ARG A 20 2.78 -20.85 3.74
C ARG A 20 3.64 -19.74 3.14
N VAL A 21 4.06 -18.77 3.94
CA VAL A 21 4.98 -17.71 3.50
C VAL A 21 6.32 -18.30 3.05
N ARG A 22 6.86 -19.30 3.75
CA ARG A 22 8.10 -20.00 3.32
C ARG A 22 7.91 -20.81 2.05
N GLU A 23 6.78 -21.50 1.92
CA GLU A 23 6.47 -22.30 0.74
C GLU A 23 6.26 -21.40 -0.49
N GLU A 24 5.53 -20.29 -0.36
CA GLU A 24 5.42 -19.25 -1.40
C GLU A 24 6.78 -18.61 -1.73
N ASN A 25 7.65 -18.39 -0.75
CA ASN A 25 9.01 -17.88 -0.99
C ASN A 25 9.87 -18.86 -1.80
N ASN A 26 9.66 -20.17 -1.66
CA ASN A 26 10.49 -21.22 -2.28
C ASN A 26 9.93 -21.70 -3.64
N SER A 27 8.64 -21.52 -3.92
CA SER A 27 8.01 -21.96 -5.18
C SER A 27 7.97 -20.91 -6.29
N LEU A 28 8.42 -19.68 -6.02
CA LEU A 28 8.47 -18.63 -7.03
C LEU A 28 9.69 -18.85 -7.95
N PRO A 29 9.54 -18.72 -9.28
CA PRO A 29 10.70 -18.56 -10.16
C PRO A 29 11.54 -17.40 -9.64
N GLU A 30 12.86 -17.52 -9.78
CA GLU A 30 13.90 -16.57 -9.36
C GLU A 30 13.33 -15.16 -9.19
N ARG A 31 13.15 -14.73 -7.92
CA ARG A 31 12.53 -13.43 -7.63
C ARG A 31 13.30 -12.36 -8.38
N SER A 32 12.69 -11.82 -9.42
CA SER A 32 13.29 -10.76 -10.20
C SER A 32 13.45 -9.56 -9.28
N GLU A 33 14.68 -9.06 -9.14
CA GLU A 33 14.95 -7.86 -8.36
C GLU A 33 14.18 -6.67 -8.96
N LEU A 34 13.86 -5.69 -8.11
CA LEU A 34 13.28 -4.44 -8.60
C LEU A 34 14.26 -3.76 -9.56
N PRO A 35 13.78 -3.22 -10.69
CA PRO A 35 14.59 -2.38 -11.54
C PRO A 35 15.26 -1.26 -10.73
N VAL A 36 16.55 -1.04 -10.99
CA VAL A 36 17.40 -0.14 -10.20
C VAL A 36 16.81 1.26 -10.11
N GLU A 37 16.18 1.75 -11.17
CA GLU A 37 15.59 3.09 -11.27
C GLU A 37 14.37 3.26 -10.35
N ILE A 38 13.67 2.15 -10.04
CA ILE A 38 12.55 2.15 -9.10
C ILE A 38 13.10 2.06 -7.68
N TYR A 39 14.06 1.16 -7.45
CA TYR A 39 14.68 0.98 -6.14
C TYR A 39 15.38 2.25 -5.64
N GLU A 40 16.23 2.86 -6.47
CA GLU A 40 16.96 4.07 -6.12
C GLU A 40 16.01 5.23 -5.81
N GLU A 41 14.93 5.39 -6.57
CA GLU A 41 13.96 6.45 -6.29
C GLU A 41 13.26 6.21 -4.93
N LEU A 42 12.92 4.97 -4.58
CA LEU A 42 12.31 4.62 -3.30
C LEU A 42 13.25 4.76 -2.09
N GLU A 43 14.56 4.58 -2.27
CA GLU A 43 15.56 4.71 -1.20
C GLU A 43 16.09 6.13 -1.05
N ASN A 44 16.17 6.89 -2.14
CA ASN A 44 16.67 8.27 -2.11
C ASN A 44 15.67 9.28 -1.55
N TYR A 45 14.38 8.93 -1.49
CA TYR A 45 13.40 9.79 -0.86
C TYR A 45 13.50 9.77 0.67
N SER A 46 13.57 10.96 1.28
CA SER A 46 13.17 11.13 2.68
C SER A 46 11.68 10.79 2.84
N SER A 47 11.25 10.40 4.05
CA SER A 47 9.83 10.05 4.31
C SER A 47 8.85 11.18 3.96
N PHE A 48 9.31 12.44 4.01
CA PHE A 48 8.55 13.61 3.57
C PHE A 48 8.61 13.80 2.06
N GLY A 49 9.79 13.62 1.45
CA GLY A 49 9.98 13.68 0.00
C GLY A 49 9.13 12.64 -0.73
N LEU A 50 9.08 11.41 -0.21
CA LEU A 50 8.24 10.33 -0.75
C LEU A 50 6.77 10.74 -0.73
N ARG A 51 6.26 11.25 0.41
CA ARG A 51 4.87 11.72 0.51
C ARG A 51 4.54 12.80 -0.52
N GLN A 52 5.43 13.77 -0.72
CA GLN A 52 5.21 14.79 -1.75
C GLN A 52 5.22 14.20 -3.17
N ALA A 53 6.10 13.25 -3.45
CA ALA A 53 6.16 12.59 -4.75
C ALA A 53 4.88 11.80 -5.03
N LEU A 54 4.37 11.06 -4.04
CA LEU A 54 3.11 10.32 -4.15
C LEU A 54 1.92 11.26 -4.38
N GLN A 55 1.83 12.36 -3.63
CA GLN A 55 0.76 13.36 -3.81
C GLN A 55 0.79 13.97 -5.21
N LYS A 56 1.97 14.37 -5.70
CA LYS A 56 2.13 14.91 -7.05
C LYS A 56 1.71 13.90 -8.12
N PHE A 57 2.01 12.62 -7.91
CA PHE A 57 1.59 11.56 -8.83
C PHE A 57 0.06 11.40 -8.84
N GLU A 58 -0.56 11.34 -7.66
CA GLU A 58 -2.02 11.31 -7.52
C GLU A 58 -2.70 12.49 -8.22
N ASP A 59 -2.21 13.71 -7.99
CA ASP A 59 -2.74 14.94 -8.60
C ASP A 59 -2.59 14.94 -10.12
N SER A 60 -1.54 14.28 -10.64
CA SER A 60 -1.28 14.17 -12.09
C SER A 60 -2.08 13.08 -12.79
N THR A 61 -2.74 12.19 -12.04
CA THR A 61 -3.43 11.02 -12.59
C THR A 61 -4.79 11.41 -13.17
N HIS A 62 -5.11 10.87 -14.35
CA HIS A 62 -6.37 11.18 -15.04
C HIS A 62 -7.60 10.74 -14.22
N LYS A 63 -8.60 11.62 -14.12
CA LYS A 63 -9.85 11.35 -13.41
C LYS A 63 -10.91 10.83 -14.38
N TYR A 64 -11.10 9.52 -14.40
CA TYR A 64 -12.20 8.91 -15.14
C TYR A 64 -13.52 9.14 -14.39
N ASN A 65 -14.60 9.39 -15.15
CA ASN A 65 -15.94 9.55 -14.60
C ASN A 65 -16.51 8.18 -14.19
N THR A 66 -16.09 7.70 -13.03
CA THR A 66 -16.66 6.53 -12.37
C THR A 66 -17.63 7.00 -11.31
N LYS A 67 -18.78 6.33 -11.14
CA LYS A 67 -19.60 6.49 -9.93
C LYS A 67 -18.74 6.07 -8.74
N GLU A 68 -18.05 7.02 -8.11
CA GLU A 68 -17.12 6.72 -7.04
C GLU A 68 -17.85 5.99 -5.92
N CYS A 69 -17.33 4.84 -5.48
CA CYS A 69 -17.91 4.19 -4.31
C CYS A 69 -17.59 5.07 -3.10
N VAL A 70 -18.69 5.53 -2.50
CA VAL A 70 -18.86 6.17 -1.19
C VAL A 70 -17.91 7.31 -0.88
N ASN A 71 -18.46 8.52 -0.89
CA ASN A 71 -17.77 9.72 -0.45
C ASN A 71 -17.38 9.53 1.02
N SER A 72 -16.08 9.56 1.33
CA SER A 72 -15.55 9.34 2.67
C SER A 72 -16.15 10.35 3.66
N GLU A 73 -16.43 11.56 3.19
CA GLU A 73 -17.14 12.63 3.91
C GLU A 73 -18.54 12.24 4.41
N VAL A 74 -19.19 11.25 3.77
CA VAL A 74 -20.53 10.78 4.15
C VAL A 74 -20.47 9.63 5.16
N ILE A 75 -19.44 8.77 5.09
CA ILE A 75 -19.32 7.61 6.01
C ILE A 75 -18.66 8.00 7.33
N ILE A 76 -17.57 8.78 7.27
CA ILE A 76 -16.71 9.13 8.42
C ILE A 76 -17.50 9.77 9.58
N PRO A 77 -18.46 10.70 9.37
CA PRO A 77 -19.22 11.31 10.48
C PRO A 77 -20.17 10.33 11.21
N SER A 78 -20.43 9.16 10.64
CA SER A 78 -21.41 8.19 11.17
C SER A 78 -20.85 7.34 12.31
N TYR A 79 -19.53 7.33 12.51
CA TYR A 79 -18.87 6.50 13.53
C TYR A 79 -18.74 7.25 14.86
N LYS A 80 -19.31 6.67 15.91
CA LYS A 80 -19.17 7.17 17.29
C LYS A 80 -17.94 6.59 18.02
N ASN A 81 -17.34 5.54 17.47
CA ASN A 81 -16.19 4.85 18.06
C ASN A 81 -14.93 5.23 17.27
N VAL A 82 -13.91 5.73 17.98
CA VAL A 82 -12.62 6.15 17.42
C VAL A 82 -11.94 5.03 16.62
N SER A 83 -11.95 3.79 17.13
CA SER A 83 -11.35 2.64 16.44
C SER A 83 -12.09 2.28 15.15
N ALA A 84 -13.42 2.40 15.14
CA ALA A 84 -14.21 2.16 13.93
C ALA A 84 -14.00 3.27 12.89
N LEU A 85 -13.83 4.51 13.35
CA LEU A 85 -13.48 5.67 12.53
C LEU A 85 -12.10 5.50 11.89
N GLU A 86 -11.08 5.14 12.66
CA GLU A 86 -9.71 4.88 12.18
C GLU A 86 -9.68 3.76 11.13
N PHE A 87 -10.40 2.67 11.39
CA PHE A 87 -10.56 1.57 10.43
C PHE A 87 -11.23 2.05 9.13
N ALA A 88 -12.35 2.78 9.22
CA ALA A 88 -13.04 3.29 8.04
C ALA A 88 -12.16 4.25 7.22
N VAL A 89 -11.41 5.14 7.88
CA VAL A 89 -10.45 6.03 7.22
C VAL A 89 -9.36 5.23 6.51
N SER A 90 -8.82 4.17 7.11
CA SER A 90 -7.81 3.31 6.47
C SER A 90 -8.34 2.60 5.22
N VAL A 91 -9.58 2.09 5.27
CA VAL A 91 -10.23 1.45 4.11
C VAL A 91 -10.47 2.46 2.99
N CYS A 92 -10.93 3.67 3.32
CA CYS A 92 -11.11 4.74 2.35
C CYS A 92 -9.78 5.13 1.68
N ARG A 93 -8.69 5.27 2.47
CA ARG A 93 -7.36 5.58 1.95
C ARG A 93 -6.87 4.48 1.00
N PHE A 94 -6.88 3.22 1.45
CA PHE A 94 -6.46 2.08 0.62
C PHE A 94 -7.25 1.98 -0.68
N THR A 95 -8.56 2.20 -0.61
CA THR A 95 -9.43 2.21 -1.79
C THR A 95 -9.07 3.36 -2.73
N ASN A 96 -8.73 4.55 -2.21
CA ASN A 96 -8.30 5.68 -3.01
C ASN A 96 -6.97 5.39 -3.72
N ASP A 97 -5.96 4.92 -3.00
CA ASP A 97 -4.64 4.59 -3.58
C ASP A 97 -4.76 3.53 -4.67
N THR A 98 -5.60 2.51 -4.44
CA THR A 98 -5.92 1.47 -5.44
C THR A 98 -6.57 2.08 -6.68
N ARG A 99 -7.48 3.05 -6.52
CA ARG A 99 -8.09 3.75 -7.66
C ARG A 99 -7.09 4.59 -8.41
N VAL A 100 -6.17 5.28 -7.74
CA VAL A 100 -5.09 6.05 -8.39
C VAL A 100 -4.25 5.12 -9.25
N GLN A 101 -3.83 3.96 -8.72
CA GLN A 101 -3.09 2.96 -9.48
C GLN A 101 -3.87 2.45 -10.69
N ALA A 102 -5.15 2.13 -10.51
CA ALA A 102 -6.01 1.66 -11.59
C ALA A 102 -6.21 2.71 -12.69
N ARG A 103 -6.40 3.98 -12.32
CA ARG A 103 -6.53 5.10 -13.27
C ARG A 103 -5.23 5.31 -14.06
N ALA A 104 -4.09 5.29 -13.41
CA ALA A 104 -2.78 5.39 -14.07
C ALA A 104 -2.54 4.20 -15.03
N ALA A 105 -2.85 2.98 -14.59
CA ALA A 105 -2.75 1.78 -15.43
C ALA A 105 -3.70 1.85 -16.63
N THR A 106 -4.90 2.44 -16.46
CA THR A 106 -5.87 2.64 -17.56
C THR A 106 -5.33 3.61 -18.60
N GLY A 107 -4.74 4.74 -18.18
CA GLY A 107 -4.11 5.69 -19.10
C GLY A 107 -2.96 5.06 -19.90
N LEU A 108 -2.13 4.25 -19.23
CA LEU A 108 -1.07 3.48 -19.90
C LEU A 108 -1.63 2.46 -20.90
N TYR A 109 -2.71 1.76 -20.54
CA TYR A 109 -3.38 0.83 -21.43
C TYR A 109 -3.93 1.52 -22.68
N GLU A 110 -4.59 2.67 -22.53
CA GLU A 110 -5.11 3.46 -23.65
C GLU A 110 -3.99 3.93 -24.58
N ASN A 111 -2.88 4.41 -24.00
CA ASN A 111 -1.68 4.83 -24.71
C ASN A 111 -1.08 3.70 -25.55
N LEU A 112 -0.87 2.53 -24.94
CA LEU A 112 -0.27 1.37 -25.60
C LEU A 112 -1.22 0.76 -26.64
N LYS A 113 -2.52 0.70 -26.34
CA LYS A 113 -3.54 0.22 -27.27
C LYS A 113 -3.57 1.07 -28.55
N HIS A 114 -3.52 2.39 -28.42
CA HIS A 114 -3.50 3.29 -29.57
C HIS A 114 -2.30 3.04 -30.51
N ILE A 115 -1.12 2.70 -29.96
CA ILE A 115 0.06 2.32 -30.76
C ILE A 115 -0.13 0.93 -31.38
N ALA A 116 -0.65 -0.03 -30.61
CA ALA A 116 -0.89 -1.39 -31.09
C ALA A 116 -1.86 -1.41 -32.28
N ASP A 117 -2.93 -0.60 -32.24
CA ASP A 117 -3.98 -0.57 -33.27
C ASP A 117 -3.49 0.05 -34.60
N ARG A 118 -2.62 1.07 -34.55
CA ARG A 118 -2.14 1.78 -35.77
C ARG A 118 -0.77 1.35 -36.28
N GLY A 119 -0.09 0.48 -35.53
CA GLY A 119 1.30 0.07 -35.77
C GLY A 119 2.32 1.12 -35.30
N LEU A 120 3.48 0.63 -34.84
CA LEU A 120 4.54 1.48 -34.31
C LEU A 120 5.18 2.35 -35.40
N ARG A 121 5.18 3.67 -35.19
CA ARG A 121 5.87 4.63 -36.07
C ARG A 121 7.03 5.31 -35.34
N GLN A 122 7.94 5.91 -36.11
CA GLN A 122 9.11 6.58 -35.54
C GLN A 122 8.74 7.79 -34.66
N GLU A 123 7.62 8.45 -34.97
CA GLU A 123 7.02 9.54 -34.17
C GLU A 123 6.54 9.08 -32.79
N ASP A 124 6.34 7.77 -32.58
CA ASP A 124 5.79 7.20 -31.34
C ASP A 124 6.86 6.84 -30.32
N LEU A 125 8.14 6.91 -30.71
CA LEU A 125 9.25 6.57 -29.82
C LEU A 125 9.31 7.47 -28.58
N SER A 126 9.06 8.77 -28.75
CA SER A 126 8.99 9.73 -27.64
C SER A 126 7.80 9.46 -26.73
N PHE A 127 6.68 9.04 -27.31
CA PHE A 127 5.46 8.69 -26.59
C PHE A 127 5.63 7.37 -25.80
N LEU A 128 6.32 6.38 -26.37
CA LEU A 128 6.71 5.15 -25.67
C LEU A 128 7.65 5.44 -24.50
N GLN A 129 8.67 6.28 -24.70
CA GLN A 129 9.57 6.69 -23.63
C GLN A 129 8.82 7.35 -22.47
N ASN A 130 7.86 8.24 -22.78
CA ASN A 130 7.00 8.83 -21.76
C ASN A 130 6.12 7.79 -21.06
N SER A 131 5.60 6.80 -21.79
CA SER A 131 4.79 5.72 -21.21
C SER A 131 5.63 4.83 -20.29
N VAL A 132 6.89 4.54 -20.63
CA VAL A 132 7.82 3.82 -19.75
C VAL A 132 8.09 4.62 -18.46
N GLU A 133 8.31 5.92 -18.57
CA GLU A 133 8.49 6.79 -17.39
C GLU A 133 7.22 6.84 -16.51
N GLN A 134 6.04 6.85 -17.12
CA GLN A 134 4.77 6.75 -16.39
C GLN A 134 4.60 5.38 -15.70
N CYS A 135 4.99 4.28 -16.34
CA CYS A 135 5.03 2.95 -15.72
C CYS A 135 5.97 2.94 -14.51
N ARG A 136 7.16 3.54 -14.64
CA ARG A 136 8.14 3.64 -13.57
C ARG A 136 7.58 4.42 -12.38
N LYS A 137 6.97 5.59 -12.63
CA LYS A 137 6.30 6.40 -11.59
C LYS A 137 5.13 5.67 -10.92
N LEU A 138 4.34 4.92 -11.70
CA LEU A 138 3.26 4.09 -11.16
C LEU A 138 3.82 3.00 -10.22
N ALA A 139 4.92 2.35 -10.60
CA ALA A 139 5.58 1.36 -9.75
C ALA A 139 6.14 2.02 -8.47
N VAL A 140 6.83 3.15 -8.59
CA VAL A 140 7.29 3.93 -7.42
C VAL A 140 6.12 4.34 -6.54
N TYR A 141 4.98 4.72 -7.12
CA TYR A 141 3.77 5.05 -6.35
C TYR A 141 3.26 3.83 -5.56
N GLY A 142 3.10 2.68 -6.22
CA GLY A 142 2.62 1.46 -5.58
C GLY A 142 3.53 0.98 -4.44
N PHE A 143 4.84 0.88 -4.70
CA PHE A 143 5.82 0.50 -3.67
C PHE A 143 5.97 1.57 -2.59
N GLY A 144 5.86 2.85 -2.93
CA GLY A 144 5.94 3.96 -2.00
C GLY A 144 4.78 3.97 -1.01
N ILE A 145 3.55 3.72 -1.48
CA ILE A 145 2.38 3.53 -0.62
C ILE A 145 2.58 2.33 0.30
N ALA A 146 3.01 1.18 -0.22
CA ALA A 146 3.29 -0.01 0.58
C ALA A 146 4.33 0.27 1.70
N LYS A 147 5.44 0.94 1.35
CA LYS A 147 6.48 1.34 2.31
C LYS A 147 5.93 2.27 3.41
N GLN A 148 5.00 3.18 3.09
CA GLN A 148 4.37 4.06 4.08
C GLN A 148 3.42 3.32 5.02
N GLU A 149 2.63 2.38 4.49
CA GLU A 149 1.74 1.55 5.28
C GLU A 149 2.51 0.60 6.20
N GLU A 150 3.58 -0.03 5.70
CA GLU A 150 4.46 -0.87 6.52
C GLU A 150 5.12 -0.11 7.65
N ASN A 151 5.61 1.11 7.39
CA ASN A 151 6.21 1.95 8.42
C ASN A 151 5.16 2.38 9.47
N SER A 152 3.97 2.76 9.04
CA SER A 152 2.86 3.11 9.94
C SER A 152 2.42 1.92 10.80
N PHE A 153 2.42 0.72 10.22
CA PHE A 153 2.15 -0.53 10.94
C PHE A 153 3.25 -0.82 11.97
N LYS A 154 4.53 -0.73 11.60
CA LYS A 154 5.67 -0.92 12.52
C LYS A 154 5.63 0.06 13.70
N GLU A 155 5.32 1.33 13.45
CA GLU A 155 5.17 2.35 14.50
C GLU A 155 3.99 2.04 15.45
N SER A 156 2.89 1.54 14.91
CA SER A 156 1.71 1.16 15.69
C SER A 156 1.99 -0.08 16.54
N LEU A 157 2.63 -1.10 15.97
CA LEU A 157 3.07 -2.30 16.68
C LEU A 157 4.04 -1.96 17.81
N LYS A 158 5.03 -1.10 17.54
CA LYS A 158 5.98 -0.63 18.54
C LYS A 158 5.27 0.04 19.73
N ARG A 159 4.32 0.93 19.45
CA ARG A 159 3.52 1.58 20.51
C ARG A 159 2.75 0.55 21.35
N VAL A 160 2.10 -0.43 20.74
CA VAL A 160 1.38 -1.48 21.48
C VAL A 160 2.33 -2.25 22.40
N LEU A 161 3.47 -2.72 21.89
CA LEU A 161 4.47 -3.46 22.66
C LEU A 161 5.07 -2.62 23.81
N GLU A 162 5.33 -1.34 23.58
CA GLU A 162 5.77 -0.40 24.63
C GLU A 162 4.69 -0.19 25.70
N THR A 163 3.43 -0.18 25.31
CA THR A 163 2.32 -0.02 26.26
C THR A 163 2.13 -1.28 27.10
N ASP A 164 2.22 -2.48 26.51
CA ASP A 164 2.12 -3.77 27.21
C ASP A 164 3.29 -4.01 28.18
N THR A 165 4.49 -3.56 27.82
CA THR A 165 5.67 -3.63 28.72
C THR A 165 5.53 -2.66 29.90
N VAL A 166 4.96 -1.47 29.69
CA VAL A 166 4.65 -0.51 30.77
C VAL A 166 3.52 -1.00 31.68
N TYR A 167 2.48 -1.63 31.15
CA TYR A 167 1.42 -2.26 31.95
C TYR A 167 1.98 -3.42 32.79
N ASN A 168 2.84 -4.27 32.22
CA ASN A 168 3.50 -5.36 32.96
C ASN A 168 4.48 -4.88 34.05
N THR A 169 5.17 -3.75 33.84
CA THR A 169 6.06 -3.18 34.88
C THR A 169 5.28 -2.47 36.00
N LYS A 170 4.15 -1.82 35.70
CA LYS A 170 3.26 -1.25 36.72
C LYS A 170 2.55 -2.34 37.54
N ALA A 171 2.11 -3.42 36.90
CA ALA A 171 1.52 -4.57 37.59
C ALA A 171 2.52 -5.20 38.57
N LYS A 172 3.80 -5.37 38.19
CA LYS A 172 4.84 -5.88 39.10
C LYS A 172 5.20 -4.95 40.26
N LYS A 173 5.04 -3.63 40.11
CA LYS A 173 5.26 -2.65 41.20
C LYS A 173 4.08 -2.51 42.18
N SER A 174 2.94 -3.12 41.90
CA SER A 174 1.76 -3.12 42.78
C SER A 174 1.74 -4.30 43.78
N TYR A 175 2.72 -5.20 43.72
CA TYR A 175 2.83 -6.38 44.58
C TYR A 175 4.04 -6.33 45.53
N PHE A 176 4.66 -5.16 45.71
CA PHE A 176 5.72 -4.92 46.71
C PHE A 176 5.43 -3.65 47.50
#